data_AF-F0YHR1-F1
#
_entry.id   AF-F0YHR1-F1
#
_cell.length_a   1.000
_cell.length_b   1.000
_cell.length_c   1.000
_cell.angle_alpha   90.00
_cell.angle_beta   90.00
_cell.angle_gamma   90.00
#
_symmetry.space_group_name_H-M   'P 1'
#
loop_
_entity.id
_entity.type
_entity.pdbx_description
1 polymer ?
#
loop_
_entity_poly.entity_id
_entity_poly.type
_entity_poly.pdbx_seq_one_letter_code
_entity_poly.pdbx_strand_id
1 'polypeptide(L)'
;YDVLLVTWVKLNDGVTIELQPHQDAFLKLANPRAVLEAELKYYSSATRLSTISLLHDGTQYDFDVTATVGKDGLKVDEYNPEKCEAVAIQDADVSLDL
;
A
#
# COMPACT_ATOMS: atom_id res chain seq x y z
N TYR A 1 17.85 23.18 5.28
CA TYR A 1 16.90 22.57 6.24
C TYR A 1 15.53 22.78 5.67
N ASP A 2 14.81 21.70 5.41
CA ASP A 2 13.41 21.79 5.03
C ASP A 2 12.53 21.79 6.27
N VAL A 3 11.43 22.55 6.22
CA VAL A 3 10.42 22.60 7.26
C VAL A 3 9.22 21.80 6.78
N LEU A 4 8.85 20.77 7.54
CA LEU A 4 7.70 19.93 7.24
C LEU A 4 6.58 20.22 8.24
N LEU A 5 5.35 20.39 7.74
CA LEU A 5 4.16 20.49 8.57
C LEU A 5 3.65 19.07 8.86
N VAL A 6 3.50 18.74 10.14
CA VAL A 6 2.97 17.45 10.58
C VAL A 6 1.65 17.69 11.29
N THR A 7 0.61 16.97 10.87
CA THR A 7 -0.71 16.99 11.49
C THR A 7 -1.12 15.58 11.88
N TRP A 8 -1.94 15.48 12.93
CA TRP A 8 -2.55 14.20 13.28
C TRP A 8 -3.79 13.96 12.42
N VAL A 9 -3.86 12.79 11.81
CA VAL A 9 -5.01 12.32 11.03
C VAL A 9 -5.27 10.87 11.40
N LYS A 10 -6.54 10.52 11.61
CA LYS A 10 -6.96 9.13 11.74
C LYS A 10 -7.22 8.57 10.35
N LEU A 11 -6.40 7.60 9.92
CA LEU A 11 -6.61 6.89 8.66
C LEU A 11 -7.68 5.80 8.81
N ASN A 12 -8.34 5.50 7.70
CA ASN A 12 -9.25 4.37 7.60
C ASN A 12 -8.46 3.06 7.54
N ASP A 13 -9.05 1.98 8.06
CA ASP A 13 -8.47 0.65 7.96
C ASP A 13 -8.52 0.19 6.50
N GLY A 14 -7.36 -0.10 5.93
CA GLY A 14 -7.23 -0.55 4.55
C GLY A 14 -7.84 -1.94 4.38
N VAL A 15 -8.68 -2.08 3.36
CA VAL A 15 -9.23 -3.39 2.94
C VAL A 15 -8.38 -3.94 1.83
N THR A 16 -8.10 -3.12 0.82
CA THR A 16 -7.33 -3.55 -0.35
C THR A 16 -6.49 -2.40 -0.85
N ILE A 17 -5.26 -2.70 -1.25
CA ILE A 17 -4.40 -1.77 -1.98
C ILE A 17 -4.04 -2.35 -3.35
N GLU A 18 -4.02 -1.49 -4.36
CA GLU A 18 -3.57 -1.82 -5.71
C GLU A 18 -2.18 -1.22 -5.91
N LEU A 19 -1.22 -2.10 -6.20
CA LEU A 19 0.17 -1.74 -6.44
C LEU A 19 0.54 -2.06 -7.89
N GLN A 20 1.18 -1.11 -8.55
CA GLN A 20 1.70 -1.26 -9.89
C GLN A 20 3.24 -1.27 -9.85
N PRO A 21 3.90 -2.40 -10.17
CA PRO A 21 5.35 -2.45 -10.24
C PRO A 21 5.87 -1.62 -11.42
N HIS A 22 6.97 -0.89 -11.22
CA HIS A 22 7.67 -0.20 -12.31
C HIS A 22 8.44 -1.15 -13.22
N GLN A 23 8.82 -2.32 -12.69
CA GLN A 23 9.73 -3.24 -13.32
C GLN A 23 9.10 -4.63 -13.42
N ASP A 24 8.98 -5.15 -14.65
CA ASP A 24 8.53 -6.53 -14.90
C ASP A 24 9.44 -7.58 -14.25
N ALA A 25 10.67 -7.21 -13.89
CA ALA A 25 11.62 -8.07 -13.19
C ALA A 25 11.03 -8.58 -11.86
N PHE A 26 10.21 -7.77 -11.19
CA PHE A 26 9.53 -8.18 -9.97
C PHE A 26 8.51 -9.29 -10.22
N LEU A 27 7.72 -9.17 -11.30
CA LEU A 27 6.74 -10.19 -11.71
C LEU A 27 7.39 -11.53 -12.10
N LYS A 28 8.67 -11.50 -12.50
CA LYS A 28 9.46 -12.68 -12.85
C LYS A 28 10.10 -13.38 -11.64
N LEU A 29 9.97 -12.83 -10.42
CA LEU A 29 10.41 -13.50 -9.21
C LEU A 29 9.61 -14.80 -8.99
N ALA A 30 10.21 -15.76 -8.29
CA ALA A 30 9.55 -17.03 -8.03
C ALA A 30 8.27 -16.87 -7.19
N ASN A 31 8.26 -15.93 -6.22
CA ASN A 31 7.14 -15.66 -5.33
C ASN A 31 7.01 -14.15 -5.01
N PRO A 32 6.57 -13.31 -5.98
CA PRO A 32 6.49 -11.86 -5.79
C PRO A 32 5.56 -11.46 -4.64
N ARG A 33 4.43 -12.17 -4.47
CA ARG A 33 3.47 -11.88 -3.39
C ARG A 33 4.07 -12.04 -1.99
N ALA A 34 4.84 -13.11 -1.77
CA ALA A 34 5.47 -13.35 -0.47
C ALA A 34 6.52 -12.29 -0.11
N VAL A 35 7.26 -11.80 -1.12
CA VAL A 35 8.22 -10.70 -0.93
C VAL A 35 7.49 -9.40 -0.56
N LEU A 36 6.38 -9.10 -1.25
CA LEU A 36 5.55 -7.94 -0.93
C LEU A 36 4.98 -8.01 0.48
N GLU A 37 4.36 -9.13 0.87
CA GLU A 37 3.78 -9.28 2.20
C GLU A 37 4.85 -9.16 3.31
N ALA A 38 6.04 -9.73 3.09
CA ALA A 38 7.13 -9.66 4.05
C ALA A 38 7.61 -8.22 4.29
N GLU A 39 7.68 -7.41 3.23
CA GLU A 39 8.12 -6.02 3.32
C GLU A 39 7.00 -5.06 3.74
N LEU A 40 5.80 -5.20 3.18
CA LEU A 40 4.65 -4.34 3.49
C LEU A 40 4.23 -4.40 4.96
N LYS A 41 4.57 -5.49 5.66
CA LYS A 41 4.41 -5.59 7.12
C LYS A 41 5.13 -4.48 7.91
N TYR A 42 6.19 -3.90 7.35
CA TYR A 42 6.92 -2.79 7.99
C TYR A 42 6.29 -1.42 7.71
N TYR A 43 5.31 -1.34 6.81
CA TYR A 43 4.62 -0.11 6.47
C TYR A 43 3.32 0.01 7.27
N SER A 44 3.10 1.16 7.88
CA SER A 44 1.86 1.43 8.62
C SER A 44 0.71 1.91 7.72
N SER A 45 1.03 2.58 6.62
CA SER A 45 0.07 3.25 5.75
C SER A 45 0.56 3.33 4.31
N ALA A 46 -0.39 3.30 3.37
CA ALA A 46 -0.14 3.60 1.96
C ALA A 46 -0.97 4.82 1.55
N THR A 47 -0.37 5.67 0.71
CA THR A 47 -1.04 6.85 0.13
C THR A 47 -1.15 6.65 -1.37
N ARG A 48 -2.32 6.90 -1.93
CA ARG A 48 -2.54 6.84 -3.37
C ARG A 48 -1.63 7.84 -4.11
N LEU A 49 -1.10 7.44 -5.26
CA LEU A 49 -0.11 8.16 -6.07
C LEU A 49 1.27 8.32 -5.41
N SER A 50 1.51 7.67 -4.26
CA SER A 50 2.86 7.52 -3.72
C SER A 50 3.56 6.30 -4.31
N THR A 51 4.89 6.30 -4.22
CA THR A 51 5.72 5.18 -4.62
C THR A 51 6.28 4.51 -3.37
N ILE A 52 6.11 3.19 -3.27
CA ILE A 52 6.71 2.34 -2.24
C ILE A 52 7.93 1.66 -2.85
N SER A 53 9.07 1.76 -2.18
CA SER A 53 10.32 1.14 -2.61
C SER A 53 10.68 -0.03 -1.71
N LEU A 54 10.93 -1.19 -2.29
CA LEU A 54 11.28 -2.43 -1.60
C LEU A 54 12.69 -2.85 -2.01
N LEU A 55 13.53 -3.22 -1.04
CA LEU A 55 14.86 -3.75 -1.31
C LEU A 55 14.85 -5.27 -1.13
N HIS A 56 14.95 -6.02 -2.23
CA HIS A 56 14.98 -7.47 -2.19
C HIS A 56 16.18 -8.02 -2.95
N ASP A 57 16.98 -8.86 -2.28
CA ASP A 57 18.19 -9.49 -2.83
C ASP A 57 19.17 -8.48 -3.47
N GLY A 58 19.34 -7.32 -2.82
CA GLY A 58 20.20 -6.24 -3.31
C GLY A 58 19.64 -5.45 -4.50
N THR A 59 18.44 -5.77 -4.97
CA THR A 59 17.74 -5.05 -6.04
C THR A 59 16.60 -4.22 -5.47
N GLN A 60 16.54 -2.95 -5.85
CA GLN A 60 15.44 -2.07 -5.48
C GLN A 60 14.29 -2.19 -6.49
N TYR A 61 13.10 -2.48 -5.97
CA TYR A 61 11.85 -2.58 -6.71
C TYR A 61 10.90 -1.47 -6.24
N ASP A 62 10.44 -0.66 -7.19
CA ASP A 62 9.53 0.45 -6.91
C ASP A 62 8.12 0.11 -7.39
N PHE A 63 7.12 0.50 -6.59
CA PHE A 63 5.71 0.23 -6.80
C PHE A 63 4.91 1.49 -6.62
N ASP A 64 4.10 1.86 -7.59
CA ASP A 64 3.14 2.95 -7.44
C ASP A 64 1.85 2.44 -6.82
N VAL A 65 1.33 3.19 -5.86
CA VAL A 65 0.03 2.94 -5.25
C VAL A 65 -1.05 3.57 -6.14
N THR A 66 -1.68 2.78 -6.99
CA THR A 66 -2.68 3.27 -7.97
C THR A 66 -4.04 3.49 -7.32
N ALA A 67 -4.40 2.64 -6.35
CA ALA A 67 -5.62 2.76 -5.56
C ALA A 67 -5.44 2.25 -4.13
N THR A 68 -6.16 2.90 -3.22
CA THR A 68 -6.31 2.47 -1.83
C THR A 68 -7.78 2.44 -1.46
N VAL A 69 -8.23 1.30 -0.95
CA VAL A 69 -9.62 1.07 -0.56
C VAL A 69 -9.66 0.89 0.95
N GLY A 70 -10.40 1.76 1.63
CA GLY A 70 -10.56 1.72 3.08
C GLY A 70 -11.98 1.35 3.49
N LYS A 71 -12.13 0.76 4.67
CA LYS A 71 -13.42 0.69 5.38
C LYS A 71 -13.62 2.02 6.11
N ASP A 72 -14.76 2.67 5.87
CA ASP A 72 -15.18 3.78 6.71
C ASP A 72 -15.47 3.23 8.11
N GLY A 73 -14.60 3.56 9.08
CA GLY A 73 -14.74 3.13 10.47
C GLY A 73 -16.00 3.66 11.17
N LEU A 74 -16.78 4.55 10.53
CA LEU A 74 -18.06 5.05 11.03
C LEU A 74 -19.26 4.18 10.62
N LYS A 75 -19.11 3.29 9.63
CA LYS A 75 -20.17 2.41 9.13
C LYS A 75 -19.81 0.94 9.38
N VAL A 76 -19.88 0.54 10.64
CA VAL A 76 -19.49 -0.80 11.12
C VAL A 76 -20.34 -1.93 10.49
N ASP A 77 -21.57 -1.62 10.07
CA ASP A 77 -22.55 -2.62 9.59
C ASP A 77 -22.71 -2.67 8.06
N GLU A 78 -22.06 -1.79 7.32
CA GLU A 78 -22.22 -1.68 5.86
C GLU A 78 -20.84 -1.73 5.18
N TYR A 79 -20.55 -2.83 4.48
CA TYR A 79 -19.34 -2.94 3.67
C TYR A 79 -19.42 -1.97 2.49
N ASN A 80 -18.96 -0.73 2.70
CA ASN A 80 -18.87 0.29 1.66
C ASN A 80 -17.39 0.66 1.44
N PRO A 81 -16.66 -0.13 0.62
CA PRO A 81 -15.28 0.18 0.26
C PRO A 81 -15.23 1.47 -0.55
N GLU A 82 -14.79 2.57 0.06
CA GLU A 82 -14.55 3.82 -0.65
C GLU A 82 -13.07 3.95 -1.03
N LYS A 83 -12.82 4.52 -2.21
CA LYS A 83 -11.47 4.90 -2.61
C LYS A 83 -11.02 6.04 -1.70
N CYS A 84 -10.10 5.74 -0.81
CA CYS A 84 -9.49 6.73 0.08
C CYS A 84 -8.21 7.29 -0.53
N GLU A 85 -7.76 8.44 -0.05
CA GLU A 85 -6.45 8.99 -0.44
C GLU A 85 -5.30 8.26 0.26
N ALA A 86 -5.50 7.87 1.52
CA ALA A 86 -4.56 7.07 2.28
C ALA A 86 -5.30 6.09 3.21
N VAL A 87 -4.68 4.94 3.47
CA VAL A 87 -5.24 3.88 4.32
C VAL A 87 -4.14 3.28 5.20
N ALA A 88 -4.52 2.74 6.35
CA ALA A 88 -3.64 1.90 7.16
C ALA A 88 -3.54 0.50 6.53
N ILE A 89 -2.33 -0.03 6.36
CA ILE A 89 -2.10 -1.27 5.58
C ILE A 89 -1.60 -2.46 6.41
N GLN A 90 -1.63 -2.37 7.73
CA GLN A 90 -1.13 -3.44 8.61
C GLN A 90 -1.86 -4.78 8.40
N ASP A 91 -3.16 -4.72 8.08
CA ASP A 91 -4.02 -5.89 7.85
C ASP A 91 -4.74 -5.82 6.48
N ALA A 92 -4.25 -5.00 5.55
CA ALA A 92 -4.88 -4.81 4.25
C ALA A 92 -4.47 -5.91 3.26
N ASP A 93 -5.40 -6.34 2.41
CA ASP A 93 -5.10 -7.24 1.31
C ASP A 93 -4.34 -6.48 0.20
N VAL A 94 -3.35 -7.14 -0.39
CA VAL A 94 -2.49 -6.54 -1.43
C VAL A 94 -2.82 -7.17 -2.78
N SER A 95 -3.27 -6.34 -3.71
CA SER A 95 -3.48 -6.71 -5.11
C SER A 95 -2.41 -6.07 -5.99
N LEU A 96 -1.90 -6.86 -6.93
CA LEU A 96 -1.04 -6.37 -7.99
C LEU A 96 -1.88 -6.16 -9.24
N ASP A 97 -1.82 -4.96 -9.79
CA ASP A 97 -2.39 -4.67 -11.10
C ASP A 97 -1.44 -5.22 -12.18
N LEU A 98 -1.93 -6.15 -13.00
CA LEU A 98 -1.17 -6.94 -13.98
C LEU A 98 -1.54 -6.57 -15.41
#